data_AF-A0A2U0S1P3-F1
#
_entry.id   AF-A0A2U0S1P3-F1
#
_cell.length_a   1.000
_cell.length_b   1.000
_cell.length_c   1.000
_cell.angle_alpha   90.00
_cell.angle_beta   90.00
_cell.angle_gamma   90.00
#
_symmetry.space_group_name_H-M   'P 1'
#
loop_
_entity.id
_entity.type
_entity.pdbx_description
1 polymer ?
#
loop_
_entity_poly.entity_id
_entity_poly.type
_entity_poly.pdbx_seq_one_letter_code
_entity_poly.pdbx_strand_id
1 'polypeptide(L)' 'MMKTWKSHPLSTQIKEFLERKGPMTDVDLFDLVKGTHECVGFGELNRTLMKMEIEGTIYVSTRSKGKRRVELVEQR' A
#
# COMPACT_ATOMS: atom_id res chain seq x y z
N MET A 1 -22.39 -7.32 -19.15
CA MET A 1 -22.73 -7.64 -17.75
C MET A 1 -21.44 -7.64 -16.94
N MET A 2 -21.18 -6.56 -16.22
CA MET A 2 -19.90 -6.34 -15.53
C MET A 2 -19.95 -7.15 -14.23
N LYS A 3 -19.09 -8.16 -14.07
CA LYS A 3 -18.91 -8.85 -12.79
C LYS A 3 -18.41 -7.82 -11.79
N THR A 4 -19.30 -7.31 -10.95
CA THR A 4 -18.93 -6.54 -9.76
C THR A 4 -18.34 -7.51 -8.74
N TRP A 5 -17.16 -8.06 -9.04
CA TRP A 5 -16.27 -8.50 -7.97
C TRP A 5 -16.13 -7.26 -7.09
N LYS A 6 -16.57 -7.34 -5.83
CA LYS A 6 -16.29 -6.28 -4.86
C LYS A 6 -14.77 -6.21 -4.79
N SER A 7 -14.19 -5.31 -5.59
CA SER A 7 -12.75 -5.08 -5.69
C SER A 7 -12.29 -4.93 -4.25
N HIS A 8 -11.50 -5.88 -3.75
CA HIS A 8 -10.80 -5.66 -2.51
C HIS A 8 -9.96 -4.41 -2.77
N PRO A 9 -10.30 -3.26 -2.15
CA PRO A 9 -9.63 -2.02 -2.49
C PRO A 9 -8.15 -2.20 -2.20
N LEU A 10 -7.29 -1.73 -3.10
CA LEU A 10 -5.84 -1.85 -2.93
C LEU A 10 -5.37 -1.27 -1.57
N SER A 11 -6.06 -0.23 -1.08
CA SER A 11 -5.85 0.33 0.24
C SER A 11 -6.10 -0.65 1.39
N THR A 12 -7.14 -1.48 1.30
CA THR A 12 -7.43 -2.52 2.30
C THR A 12 -6.33 -3.57 2.32
N GLN A 13 -5.89 -4.01 1.14
CA GLN A 13 -4.82 -5.00 1.05
C GLN A 13 -3.49 -4.48 1.60
N ILE A 14 -3.15 -3.22 1.30
CA ILE A 14 -1.97 -2.55 1.85
C ILE A 14 -2.04 -2.50 3.37
N LYS A 15 -3.19 -2.10 3.92
CA LYS A 15 -3.41 -2.05 5.37
C LYS A 15 -3.19 -3.42 6.00
N GLU A 16 -3.81 -4.47 5.47
CA GLU A 16 -3.63 -5.85 5.96
C GLU A 16 -2.17 -6.33 5.93
N PHE A 17 -1.43 -5.99 4.87
CA PHE A 17 -0.01 -6.33 4.80
C PHE A 17 0.81 -5.61 5.86
N LEU A 18 0.57 -4.32 6.07
CA LEU A 18 1.27 -3.54 7.08
C LEU A 18 0.88 -3.96 8.51
N GLU A 19 -0.38 -4.35 8.76
CA GLU A 19 -0.82 -4.88 10.06
C GLU A 19 -0.14 -6.22 10.37
N ARG A 20 -0.01 -7.11 9.37
CA ARG A 20 0.53 -8.46 9.57
C ARG A 20 2.06 -8.52 9.57
N LYS A 21 2.71 -7.74 8.72
CA LYS A 21 4.18 -7.79 8.50
C LYS A 21 4.92 -6.60 9.12
N GLY A 22 4.19 -5.57 9.53
CA GLY A 22 4.77 -4.34 10.02
C GLY A 22 5.30 -3.43 8.90
N PRO A 23 6.05 -2.38 9.28
CA PRO A 23 6.60 -1.40 8.35
C PRO A 23 7.58 -1.99 7.34
N MET A 24 7.47 -1.60 6.08
CA MET A 24 8.31 -2.15 5.00
C MET A 24 8.63 -1.11 3.93
N THR A 25 9.44 -1.47 2.94
CA THR A 25 9.71 -0.57 1.82
C THR A 25 8.56 -0.57 0.81
N ASP A 26 8.45 0.52 0.05
CA ASP A 26 7.51 0.62 -1.07
C ASP A 26 7.75 -0.46 -2.15
N VAL A 27 8.99 -0.91 -2.32
CA VAL A 27 9.36 -2.01 -3.21
C VAL A 27 8.85 -3.36 -2.66
N ASP A 28 9.13 -3.66 -1.38
CA ASP A 28 8.67 -4.90 -0.76
C ASP A 28 7.13 -4.96 -0.75
N LEU A 29 6.48 -3.82 -0.49
CA LEU A 29 5.03 -3.71 -0.52
C LEU A 29 4.48 -3.93 -1.93
N PHE A 30 5.14 -3.40 -2.96
CA PHE A 30 4.76 -3.64 -4.35
C PHE A 30 4.83 -5.12 -4.73
N ASP A 31 5.89 -5.82 -4.33
CA ASP A 31 6.03 -7.25 -4.62
C ASP A 31 4.92 -8.09 -3.99
N LEU A 32 4.49 -7.74 -2.76
CA LEU A 32 3.35 -8.38 -2.10
C LEU A 32 2.02 -8.09 -2.81
N VAL A 33 1.81 -6.83 -3.22
CA VAL A 33 0.60 -6.42 -3.94
C VAL A 33 0.52 -7.10 -5.30
N LYS A 34 1.63 -7.15 -6.05
CA LYS A 34 1.69 -7.81 -7.36
C LYS A 34 1.38 -9.31 -7.27
N GLY A 35 1.75 -9.96 -6.17
CA GLY A 35 1.40 -11.36 -5.90
C GLY A 35 -0.09 -11.61 -5.68
N THR A 36 -0.90 -10.58 -5.40
CA THR A 36 -2.35 -10.68 -5.19
C THR A 36 -3.18 -9.98 -6.26
N HIS A 37 -2.61 -9.00 -6.96
CA HIS A 37 -3.26 -8.19 -7.97
C HIS A 37 -2.39 -8.13 -9.23
N GLU A 38 -2.67 -8.98 -10.22
CA GLU A 38 -1.85 -9.15 -11.43
C GLU A 38 -1.72 -7.88 -12.30
N CYS A 39 -2.64 -6.91 -12.18
CA CYS A 39 -2.67 -5.70 -13.00
C CYS A 39 -2.19 -4.43 -12.29
N VAL A 40 -1.75 -4.50 -11.04
CA VAL A 40 -1.33 -3.29 -10.30
C VAL A 40 0.10 -2.90 -10.68
N GLY A 41 0.24 -1.72 -11.27
CA GLY A 41 1.54 -1.10 -11.52
C GLY A 41 2.00 -0.19 -10.38
N PHE A 42 3.30 0.14 -10.35
CA PHE A 42 3.87 1.07 -9.36
C PHE A 42 3.15 2.44 -9.32
N GLY A 43 2.65 2.92 -10.47
CA GLY A 43 1.90 4.18 -10.51
C GLY A 43 0.58 4.13 -9.75
N GLU A 44 -0.11 2.99 -9.77
CA GLU A 44 -1.35 2.80 -9.03
C GLU A 44 -1.09 2.61 -7.53
N LEU A 45 -0.06 1.84 -7.18
CA LEU A 45 0.43 1.76 -5.80
C LEU A 45 0.76 3.16 -5.26
N ASN A 46 1.54 3.96 -6.00
CA ASN A 46 1.91 5.31 -5.58
C ASN A 46 0.71 6.23 -5.35
N ARG A 47 -0.28 6.20 -6.25
CA ARG A 47 -1.53 6.98 -6.07
C ARG A 47 -2.30 6.52 -4.84
N THR A 48 -2.33 5.22 -4.59
CA THR A 48 -3.01 4.64 -3.42
C THR A 48 -2.31 5.03 -2.14
N LEU A 49 -0.97 4.91 -2.07
CA LEU A 49 -0.19 5.33 -0.92
C LEU A 49 -0.35 6.82 -0.64
N MET A 50 -0.28 7.66 -1.67
CA MET A 50 -0.50 9.11 -1.53
C MET A 50 -1.89 9.42 -0.95
N LYS A 51 -2.94 8.75 -1.44
CA LYS A 51 -4.30 8.90 -0.90
C LYS A 51 -4.37 8.46 0.57
N MET A 52 -3.83 7.28 0.89
CA MET A 52 -3.84 6.74 2.26
C MET A 52 -3.05 7.61 3.24
N GLU A 53 -1.97 8.25 2.79
CA GLU A 53 -1.17 9.19 3.58
C GLU A 53 -1.94 10.49 3.85
N ILE A 54 -2.62 11.04 2.83
CA ILE A 54 -3.51 12.21 2.99
C ILE A 54 -4.65 11.90 3.98
N GLU A 55 -5.19 10.69 3.93
CA GLU A 55 -6.23 10.21 4.86
C GLU A 55 -5.69 9.95 6.28
N GLY A 56 -4.38 10.03 6.50
CA GLY A 56 -3.75 9.80 7.79
C GLY A 56 -3.75 8.33 8.24
N THR A 57 -3.92 7.39 7.30
CA THR A 57 -3.94 5.94 7.61
C THR A 57 -2.54 5.32 7.58
N ILE A 58 -1.64 5.88 6.78
CA ILE A 58 -0.24 5.48 6.71
C ILE A 58 0.66 6.71 6.82
N TYR A 59 1.91 6.46 7.17
CA TYR A 59 2.99 7.43 7.12
C TYR A 59 4.08 6.92 6.17
N VAL A 60 4.50 7.76 5.22
CA VAL A 60 5.58 7.44 4.27
C VAL A 60 6.80 8.29 4.59
N SER A 61 7.88 7.64 5.04
CA SER A 61 9.15 8.31 5.31
C SER A 61 10.18 7.97 4.24
N THR A 62 11.02 8.94 3.89
CA THR A 62 12.18 8.69 3.04
C THR A 62 13.31 8.12 3.90
N ARG A 63 13.93 7.04 3.41
CA ARG A 63 15.24 6.59 3.87
C ARG A 63 16.26 6.82 2.76
N SER A 64 17.54 6.91 3.15
CA SER A 64 18.68 7.20 2.28
C SER A 64 18.57 6.55 0.88
N LYS A 65 18.87 7.31 -0.17
CA LYS A 65 18.90 6.90 -1.59
C LYS A 65 17.58 6.30 -2.12
N GLY A 66 16.50 7.08 -2.10
CA GLY A 66 15.28 6.79 -2.89
C GLY A 66 14.42 5.63 -2.39
N LYS A 67 14.72 5.06 -1.22
CA LYS A 67 13.91 4.02 -0.60
C LYS A 67 12.88 4.66 0.33
N ARG A 68 11.60 4.36 0.13
CA ARG A 68 10.53 4.87 1.01
C ARG A 68 10.13 3.77 1.97
N ARG A 69 9.97 4.12 3.24
CA ARG A 69 9.42 3.23 4.27
C ARG A 69 7.96 3.61 4.50
N VAL A 70 7.09 2.62 4.44
CA VAL A 70 5.65 2.77 4.63
C VAL A 70 5.28 2.09 5.95
N GLU A 71 4.53 2.78 6.80
CA GLU A 71 4.02 2.26 8.06
C GLU A 71 2.59 2.72 8.34
N LEU A 72 1.85 1.95 9.13
CA LEU A 72 0.54 2.36 9.62
C LEU A 72 0.72 3.46 10.67
N VAL A 73 -0.18 4.45 10.64
CA VAL A 73 -0.31 5.37 11.76
C VAL A 73 -0.99 4.61 12.89
N GLU A 74 -0.36 4.52 14.06
CA GLU A 74 -1.02 3.98 15.24
C GLU A 74 -2.29 4.80 15.52
N GLN A 75 -3.45 4.14 15.46
CA GLN A 75 -4.68 4.74 15.98
C GLN A 75 -4.55 4.77 17.50
N ARG A 76 -4.33 5.97 18.05
CA ARG A 76 -4.51 6.25 19.48
C ARG A 76 -5.94 5.99 19.93
#